data_AF-A0A2V5M1G6-F1
#
_entry.id   AF-A0A2V5M1G6-F1
#
_cell.length_a   1.000
_cell.length_b   1.000
_cell.length_c   1.000
_cell.angle_alpha   90.00
_cell.angle_beta   90.00
_cell.angle_gamma   90.00
#
_symmetry.space_group_name_H-M   'P 1'
#
loop_
_entity.id
_entity.type
_entity.pdbx_description
1 polymer ?
#
loop_
_entity_poly.entity_id
_entity_poly.type
_entity_poly.pdbx_seq_one_letter_code
_entity_poly.pdbx_strand_id
1 'polypeptide(L)'
;MLRCRPAQITTLIVLLISAASAWPAYEFGEGGYDRVLSMSDDSGRAWLDEHQYRAEHLILFFYALAGLSAMAIAVPIKWPKTSMSLVVATILLGLVVLGMSGYIAYAGGKIRHKEFRTE
;
A
#
# COMPACT_ATOMS: atom_id res chain seq x y z
N MET A 1 -21.53 -0.74 -8.28
CA MET A 1 -20.61 0.27 -7.69
C MET A 1 -20.48 1.52 -8.56
N LEU A 2 -20.15 1.42 -9.86
CA LEU A 2 -19.88 2.59 -10.72
C LEU A 2 -21.10 3.48 -11.08
N ARG A 3 -22.32 3.08 -10.71
CA ARG A 3 -23.57 3.77 -11.07
C ARG A 3 -24.21 4.54 -9.89
N CYS A 4 -23.76 4.28 -8.66
CA CYS A 4 -24.28 4.90 -7.44
C CYS A 4 -23.21 5.79 -6.80
N ARG A 5 -23.48 7.10 -6.71
CA ARG A 5 -22.52 8.08 -6.18
C ARG A 5 -22.07 7.80 -4.73
N PRO A 6 -22.95 7.37 -3.79
CA PRO A 6 -22.51 6.99 -2.45
C PRO A 6 -21.51 5.82 -2.47
N ALA A 7 -21.78 4.79 -3.28
CA ALA A 7 -20.88 3.64 -3.39
C ALA A 7 -19.51 4.02 -3.97
N GLN A 8 -19.47 4.93 -4.95
CA GLN A 8 -18.21 5.46 -5.48
C GLN A 8 -17.41 6.18 -4.39
N ILE A 9 -18.06 7.06 -3.62
CA ILE A 9 -17.41 7.80 -2.52
C ILE A 9 -16.87 6.83 -1.47
N THR A 10 -17.65 5.83 -1.05
CA THR A 10 -17.18 4.80 -0.11
C THR A 10 -15.94 4.07 -0.64
N THR A 11 -15.94 3.64 -1.91
CA THR A 11 -14.77 3.00 -2.52
C THR A 11 -13.55 3.92 -2.51
N LEU A 12 -13.70 5.19 -2.89
CA LEU A 12 -12.60 6.16 -2.89
C LEU A 12 -12.06 6.43 -1.49
N ILE A 13 -12.92 6.50 -0.47
CA ILE A 13 -12.49 6.66 0.92
C ILE A 13 -11.70 5.44 1.40
N VAL A 14 -12.17 4.22 1.08
CA VAL A 14 -11.44 3.00 1.42
C VAL A 14 -10.06 3.00 0.76
N LEU A 15 -9.98 3.29 -0.54
CA LEU A 15 -8.69 3.38 -1.25
C LEU A 15 -7.77 4.46 -0.65
N LEU A 16 -8.32 5.63 -0.32
CA LEU A 16 -7.58 6.71 0.31
C LEU A 16 -6.99 6.28 1.66
N ILE A 17 -7.80 5.71 2.55
CA ILE A 17 -7.35 5.27 3.87
C ILE A 17 -6.30 4.17 3.72
N SER A 18 -6.58 3.13 2.92
CA SER A 18 -5.65 2.02 2.69
C SER A 18 -4.31 2.50 2.12
N ALA A 19 -4.32 3.41 1.16
CA ALA A 19 -3.10 3.96 0.57
C ALA A 19 -2.35 4.87 1.54
N ALA A 20 -3.05 5.71 2.30
CA ALA A 20 -2.45 6.59 3.30
C ALA A 20 -1.83 5.80 4.46
N SER A 21 -2.38 4.63 4.81
CA SER A 21 -1.80 3.72 5.80
C SER A 21 -0.41 3.17 5.42
N ALA A 22 0.04 3.33 4.18
CA ALA A 22 1.40 2.99 3.79
C ALA A 22 2.45 3.86 4.51
N TRP A 23 2.14 5.13 4.82
CA TRP A 23 3.04 6.01 5.57
C TRP A 23 3.43 5.43 6.94
N PRO A 24 2.47 5.17 7.87
CA PRO A 24 2.84 4.62 9.17
C PRO A 24 3.44 3.22 9.06
N ALA A 25 3.03 2.40 8.09
CA ALA A 25 3.63 1.09 7.88
C ALA A 25 5.11 1.18 7.50
N TYR A 26 5.48 2.16 6.67
CA TYR A 26 6.86 2.42 6.28
C TYR A 26 7.68 3.00 7.43
N GLU A 27 7.21 4.10 8.02
CA GLU A 27 7.91 4.83 9.08
C GLU A 27 8.21 3.92 10.30
N PHE A 28 7.18 3.21 10.79
CA PHE A 28 7.37 2.31 11.93
C PHE A 28 8.07 1.01 11.53
N GLY A 29 8.05 0.64 10.25
CA GLY A 29 8.81 -0.46 9.69
C GLY A 29 10.32 -0.18 9.74
N GLU A 30 10.75 1.00 9.30
CA GLU A 30 12.15 1.45 9.39
C GLU A 30 12.63 1.47 10.84
N GLY A 31 11.85 2.05 11.77
CA GLY A 31 12.18 2.05 13.19
C GLY A 31 12.21 0.66 13.85
N GLY A 32 11.55 -0.34 13.25
CA GLY A 32 11.51 -1.72 13.70
C GLY A 32 12.56 -2.64 13.07
N TYR A 33 13.28 -2.18 12.05
CA TYR A 33 14.14 -3.01 11.21
C TYR A 33 15.21 -3.75 12.03
N ASP A 34 16.02 -3.04 12.83
CA ASP A 34 17.10 -3.65 13.61
C ASP A 34 16.59 -4.70 14.61
N ARG A 35 15.39 -4.49 15.16
CA ARG A 35 14.75 -5.44 16.06
C ARG A 35 14.40 -6.73 15.31
N VAL A 36 13.77 -6.63 14.14
CA VAL A 36 13.43 -7.79 13.31
C VAL A 36 14.69 -8.49 12.81
N LEU A 37 15.72 -7.73 12.43
CA LEU A 37 17.01 -8.25 12.00
C LEU A 37 17.66 -9.11 13.08
N SER A 38 17.65 -8.68 14.34
CA SER A 38 18.23 -9.43 15.47
C SER A 38 17.57 -10.80 15.71
N MET A 39 16.29 -10.95 15.32
CA MET A 39 15.49 -12.17 15.48
C MET A 39 15.51 -13.08 14.23
N SER A 40 16.10 -12.60 13.13
CA SER A 40 16.11 -13.28 11.83
C SER A 40 17.32 -14.22 11.66
N ASP A 41 17.15 -15.30 10.91
CA ASP A 41 18.27 -16.12 10.42
C ASP A 41 18.91 -15.51 9.16
N ASP A 42 20.03 -16.06 8.69
CA ASP A 42 20.77 -15.51 7.54
C ASP A 42 19.92 -15.38 6.27
N SER A 43 18.99 -16.32 6.04
CA SER A 43 18.05 -16.24 4.92
C SER A 43 16.96 -15.20 5.15
N GLY A 44 16.47 -15.07 6.39
CA GLY A 44 15.48 -14.08 6.79
C GLY A 44 16.01 -12.65 6.71
N ARG A 45 17.30 -12.44 6.97
CA ARG A 45 17.97 -11.13 6.79
C ARG A 45 17.89 -10.66 5.33
N ALA A 46 18.28 -11.52 4.38
CA ALA A 46 18.21 -11.17 2.96
C ALA A 46 16.77 -10.86 2.50
N TRP A 47 15.76 -11.57 3.02
CA TRP A 47 14.36 -11.28 2.74
C TRP A 47 13.84 -10.01 3.42
N LEU A 48 14.36 -9.66 4.60
CA LEU A 48 14.05 -8.41 5.29
C LEU A 48 14.59 -7.21 4.51
N ASP A 49 15.84 -7.29 4.04
CA ASP A 49 16.46 -6.26 3.19
C ASP A 49 15.68 -6.07 1.90
N GLU A 50 15.32 -7.16 1.24
CA GLU A 50 14.52 -7.14 0.02
C GLU A 50 13.11 -6.56 0.27
N HIS A 51 12.48 -6.89 1.40
CA HIS A 51 11.19 -6.32 1.79
C HIS A 51 11.28 -4.79 1.97
N GLN A 52 12.29 -4.32 2.71
CA GLN A 52 12.53 -2.89 2.93
C GLN A 52 12.83 -2.18 1.60
N TYR A 53 13.72 -2.74 0.79
CA TYR A 53 14.09 -2.20 -0.53
C TYR A 53 12.85 -2.03 -1.42
N ARG A 54 11.98 -3.04 -1.50
CA ARG A 54 10.72 -2.96 -2.26
C ARG A 54 9.77 -1.92 -1.71
N ALA A 55 9.65 -1.82 -0.38
CA ALA A 55 8.80 -0.83 0.26
C ALA A 55 9.25 0.59 -0.09
N GLU A 56 10.54 0.90 0.08
CA GLU A 56 11.14 2.21 -0.23
C GLU A 56 10.94 2.60 -1.70
N HIS A 57 11.16 1.67 -2.64
CA HIS A 57 11.07 1.97 -4.07
C HIS A 57 9.64 2.12 -4.59
N LEU A 58 8.66 1.49 -3.92
CA LEU A 58 7.28 1.45 -4.38
C LEU A 58 6.35 2.38 -3.59
N ILE A 59 6.80 2.97 -2.48
CA ILE A 59 5.94 3.79 -1.60
C ILE A 59 5.33 5.00 -2.32
N LEU A 60 6.04 5.58 -3.29
CA LEU A 60 5.53 6.69 -4.10
C LEU A 60 4.21 6.36 -4.81
N PHE A 61 3.99 5.10 -5.22
CA PHE A 61 2.74 4.68 -5.86
C PHE A 61 1.55 4.69 -4.88
N PHE A 62 1.79 4.40 -3.59
CA PHE A 62 0.76 4.52 -2.55
C PHE A 62 0.38 5.98 -2.34
N TYR A 63 1.35 6.90 -2.30
CA TYR A 63 1.06 8.33 -2.20
C TYR A 63 0.35 8.87 -3.44
N ALA A 64 0.72 8.41 -4.64
CA ALA A 64 0.01 8.74 -5.87
C ALA A 64 -1.45 8.26 -5.82
N LEU A 65 -1.71 7.03 -5.33
CA LEU A 65 -3.06 6.51 -5.16
C LEU A 65 -3.86 7.29 -4.10
N ALA A 66 -3.24 7.66 -2.98
CA ALA A 66 -3.87 8.48 -1.96
C ALA A 66 -4.26 9.86 -2.52
N GLY A 67 -3.32 10.54 -3.19
CA GLY A 67 -3.55 11.83 -3.84
C GLY A 67 -4.65 11.75 -4.91
N LEU A 68 -4.59 10.75 -5.80
CA LEU A 68 -5.59 10.55 -6.84
C LEU A 68 -6.97 10.21 -6.26
N SER A 69 -7.05 9.44 -5.17
CA SER A 69 -8.30 9.15 -4.47
C SER A 69 -8.91 10.42 -3.85
N ALA A 70 -8.09 11.25 -3.20
CA ALA A 70 -8.52 12.54 -2.66
C ALA A 70 -9.01 13.49 -3.78
N MET A 71 -8.29 13.54 -4.91
CA MET A 71 -8.72 14.30 -6.10
C MET A 71 -10.03 13.78 -6.67
N ALA A 72 -10.22 12.46 -6.75
CA ALA A 72 -11.45 11.85 -7.24
C ALA A 72 -12.66 12.15 -6.34
N ILE A 73 -12.45 12.44 -5.06
CA ILE A 73 -13.49 12.89 -4.13
C ILE A 73 -13.77 14.40 -4.32
N ALA A 74 -12.72 15.22 -4.34
CA ALA A 74 -12.84 16.68 -4.27
C ALA A 74 -13.15 17.35 -5.62
N VAL A 75 -12.48 16.96 -6.71
CA VAL A 75 -12.59 17.61 -8.03
C VAL A 75 -14.02 17.55 -8.60
N PRO A 76 -14.74 16.42 -8.52
CA PRO A 76 -16.11 16.33 -9.05
C PRO A 76 -17.17 17.15 -8.28
N ILE A 77 -16.81 17.78 -7.16
CA ILE A 77 -17.69 18.74 -6.46
C ILE A 77 -17.88 19.99 -7.31
N LYS A 78 -16.78 20.51 -7.88
CA LYS A 78 -16.80 21.71 -8.74
C LYS A 78 -16.97 21.36 -10.22
N TRP A 79 -16.45 20.21 -10.65
CA TRP A 79 -16.49 19.78 -12.05
C TRP A 79 -17.07 18.36 -12.21
N PRO A 80 -18.41 18.18 -12.14
CA PRO A 80 -19.04 16.86 -12.09
C PRO A 80 -18.69 15.93 -13.26
N LYS A 81 -18.36 16.50 -14.44
CA LYS A 81 -18.01 15.76 -15.65
C LYS A 81 -16.72 14.93 -15.51
N THR A 82 -15.83 15.26 -14.57
CA THR A 82 -14.57 14.52 -14.36
C THR A 82 -14.74 13.25 -13.53
N SER A 83 -15.89 13.06 -12.89
CA SER A 83 -16.12 12.00 -11.89
C SER A 83 -15.79 10.60 -12.41
N MET A 84 -16.30 10.24 -13.59
CA MET A 84 -16.13 8.87 -14.09
C MET A 84 -14.68 8.58 -14.45
N SER A 85 -14.01 9.52 -15.14
CA SER A 85 -12.61 9.36 -15.53
C SER A 85 -11.69 9.25 -14.33
N LEU A 86 -11.91 10.06 -13.30
CA LEU A 86 -11.13 10.01 -12.05
C LEU A 86 -11.36 8.68 -11.31
N VAL A 87 -12.60 8.24 -11.14
CA VAL A 87 -12.91 6.95 -10.49
C VAL A 87 -12.24 5.78 -11.23
N VAL A 88 -12.32 5.74 -12.56
CA VAL A 88 -11.68 4.68 -13.35
C VAL A 88 -10.17 4.72 -13.20
N ALA A 89 -9.55 5.90 -13.29
CA ALA A 89 -8.12 6.06 -13.09
C ALA A 89 -7.67 5.61 -11.69
N THR A 90 -8.41 6.00 -10.65
CA THR A 90 -8.12 5.59 -9.27
C THR A 90 -8.21 4.07 -9.10
N ILE A 91 -9.23 3.42 -9.67
CA ILE A 91 -9.38 1.96 -9.57
C ILE A 91 -8.24 1.24 -10.30
N LEU A 92 -7.89 1.68 -11.51
CA LEU A 92 -6.79 1.07 -12.27
C LEU A 92 -5.46 1.19 -11.54
N LEU A 93 -5.15 2.39 -11.00
CA LEU A 93 -3.96 2.57 -10.18
C LEU A 93 -4.04 1.74 -8.89
N GLY A 94 -5.21 1.63 -8.28
CA GLY A 94 -5.47 0.78 -7.11
C GLY A 94 -5.13 -0.69 -7.35
N LEU A 95 -5.46 -1.24 -8.52
CA LEU A 95 -5.10 -2.61 -8.89
C LEU A 95 -3.58 -2.79 -9.03
N VAL A 96 -2.90 -1.80 -9.61
CA VAL A 96 -1.43 -1.81 -9.73
C VAL A 96 -0.79 -1.77 -8.33
N VAL A 97 -1.23 -0.86 -7.47
CA VAL A 97 -0.74 -0.75 -6.08
C VAL A 97 -1.03 -2.02 -5.28
N LEU A 98 -2.17 -2.66 -5.50
CA LEU A 98 -2.47 -3.95 -4.87
C LEU A 98 -1.47 -5.03 -5.30
N GLY A 99 -1.12 -5.10 -6.58
CA GLY A 99 -0.06 -5.99 -7.07
C GLY A 99 1.30 -5.70 -6.44
N MET A 100 1.68 -4.42 -6.35
CA MET A 100 2.90 -3.97 -5.68
C MET A 100 2.91 -4.34 -4.18
N SER A 101 1.78 -4.17 -3.48
CA SER A 101 1.66 -4.58 -2.07
C SER A 101 1.85 -6.08 -1.91
N GLY A 102 1.33 -6.89 -2.82
CA GLY A 102 1.56 -8.34 -2.84
C GLY A 102 3.02 -8.68 -3.05
N TYR A 103 3.70 -7.97 -3.95
CA TYR A 103 5.13 -8.15 -4.20
C TYR A 103 6.01 -7.78 -2.99
N ILE A 104 5.68 -6.70 -2.27
CA ILE A 104 6.33 -6.30 -1.02
C ILE A 104 6.07 -7.37 0.07
N ALA A 105 4.80 -7.75 0.25
CA ALA A 105 4.37 -8.72 1.26
C ALA A 105 4.95 -10.11 1.04
N TYR A 106 5.20 -10.51 -0.22
CA TYR A 106 5.86 -11.77 -0.52
C TYR A 106 7.25 -11.88 0.12
N ALA A 107 8.08 -10.83 0.03
CA ALA A 107 9.38 -10.81 0.70
C ALA A 107 9.21 -10.82 2.23
N GLY A 108 8.26 -10.03 2.74
CA GLY A 108 7.95 -9.99 4.18
C GLY A 108 7.55 -11.36 4.74
N GLY A 109 6.71 -12.12 4.02
CA GLY A 109 6.31 -13.47 4.42
C GLY A 109 7.42 -14.52 4.34
N LYS A 110 8.58 -14.19 3.79
CA LYS A 110 9.77 -15.05 3.76
C LYS A 110 10.77 -14.74 4.88
N ILE A 111 10.55 -13.69 5.66
CA ILE A 111 11.33 -13.40 6.86
C ILE A 111 11.06 -14.51 7.87
N ARG A 112 12.05 -15.37 8.12
CA ARG A 112 11.94 -16.47 9.08
C ARG A 112 12.48 -16.01 10.43
N HIS A 113 11.62 -16.02 11.44
CA HIS A 113 12.03 -15.75 12.81
C HIS A 113 12.55 -17.04 13.46
N LYS A 114 13.66 -16.94 14.19
CA LYS A 114 14.25 -18.08 14.92
C LYS A 114 13.29 -18.68 15.96
N GLU A 115 12.33 -17.89 16.43
CA GLU A 115 11.35 -18.23 17.48
C GLU A 115 10.21 -19.18 17.04
N PHE A 116 9.94 -19.32 15.73
CA PHE A 116 8.92 -20.27 15.23
C PHE A 116 9.49 -21.65 14.86
N ARG A 117 10.64 -22.00 15.43
CA ARG A 117 11.17 -23.37 15.36
C ARG A 117 10.45 -24.23 16.39
N THR A 118 9.39 -24.91 15.99
CA THR A 118 9.09 -26.22 16.58
C THR A 118 10.12 -27.20 16.02
N GLU A 119 10.73 -28.00 16.91
CA GLU A 119 11.62 -29.09 16.51
C GLU A 119 11.01 -30.01 15.46
#